data_AF-A0A1A8X567-F1
#
_entry.id   AF-A0A1A8X567-F1
#
_cell.length_a   1.000
_cell.length_b   1.000
_cell.length_c   1.000
_cell.angle_alpha   90.00
_cell.angle_beta   90.00
_cell.angle_gamma   90.00
#
_symmetry.space_group_name_H-M   'P 1'
#
loop_
_entity.id
_entity.type
_entity.pdbx_description
1 polymer ?
#
loop_
_entity_poly.entity_id
_entity_poly.type
_entity_poly.pdbx_seq_one_letter_code
_entity_poly.pdbx_strand_id
1 'polypeptide(L)'
;MSRNKYNLGDSPAYKFDKELNNVIENCTLCTYCDQHNYFFQNYGLKVLCYRFVNNLWKIYNDFINNEMINDKRCNDLIYWWYDNLYYTYKKGHSSNIEEIVNTFKEVWKKITESSVISADKLCKKSFESLLSFAECKISKNVSDYCENYEFIQNKLKEEKENCTGFYYYLTENSELYEKTVSKCHENGKNYCLDFKDCHKYSPESLLKDKKCIEKKQSETDLANLQELAGKSTLCPPEFTCMEDAFIYRWITFSDYRFISLIVLSIWAILLSLFFLYKFTPFGSFINNILHRKNIIRKSIHEEEFHELLESDSEDAPINFINREYRITYNRD
;
A
#
# COMPACT_ATOMS: atom_id res chain seq x y z
N MET A 1 7.68 24.54 10.35
CA MET A 1 7.24 23.32 9.64
C MET A 1 8.07 22.16 10.19
N SER A 2 7.50 21.29 11.02
CA SER A 2 8.20 20.07 11.43
C SER A 2 8.38 19.20 10.18
N ARG A 3 9.62 19.08 9.73
CA ARG A 3 9.99 18.13 8.70
C ARG A 3 9.96 16.76 9.35
N ASN A 4 9.24 15.85 8.70
CA ASN A 4 9.10 14.42 8.99
C ASN A 4 7.99 14.14 10.01
N LYS A 5 6.85 13.66 9.51
CA LYS A 5 5.99 12.76 10.26
C LYS A 5 6.51 11.36 9.94
N TYR A 6 7.18 10.71 10.88
CA TYR A 6 7.77 9.40 10.65
C TYR A 6 6.71 8.31 10.82
N ASN A 7 6.28 7.72 9.71
CA ASN A 7 5.44 6.53 9.74
C ASN A 7 6.32 5.29 9.95
N LEU A 8 6.06 4.56 11.03
CA LEU A 8 6.68 3.25 11.27
C LEU A 8 6.11 2.22 10.30
N GLY A 9 6.75 2.05 9.15
CA GLY A 9 6.25 1.20 8.05
C GLY A 9 6.01 -0.28 8.42
N ASP A 10 6.68 -0.78 9.46
CA ASP A 10 6.50 -2.14 9.94
C ASP A 10 5.52 -2.28 11.11
N SER A 11 4.96 -1.17 11.60
CA SER A 11 4.06 -1.22 12.74
C SER A 11 2.70 -1.83 12.40
N PRO A 12 2.02 -2.45 13.39
CA PRO A 12 0.69 -3.04 13.18
C PRO A 12 -0.33 -2.03 12.65
N ALA A 13 -0.38 -0.82 13.22
CA ALA A 13 -1.28 0.23 12.78
C ALA A 13 -1.07 0.62 11.31
N TYR A 14 0.19 0.83 10.90
CA TYR A 14 0.50 1.18 9.51
C TYR A 14 0.13 0.07 8.53
N LYS A 15 0.41 -1.19 8.90
CA LYS A 15 0.06 -2.36 8.09
C LYS A 15 -1.45 -2.46 7.88
N PHE A 16 -2.23 -2.32 8.96
CA PHE A 16 -3.68 -2.37 8.88
C PHE A 16 -4.26 -1.22 8.02
N ASP A 17 -3.77 0.01 8.19
CA ASP A 17 -4.19 1.16 7.37
C ASP A 17 -3.92 0.93 5.87
N LYS A 18 -2.80 0.29 5.54
CA LYS A 18 -2.48 -0.10 4.16
C LYS A 18 -3.45 -1.16 3.64
N GLU A 19 -3.77 -2.17 4.46
CA GLU A 19 -4.69 -3.25 4.11
C GLU A 19 -6.12 -2.77 3.80
N LEU A 20 -6.59 -1.73 4.50
CA LEU A 20 -7.89 -1.09 4.22
C LEU A 20 -7.95 -0.47 2.82
N ASN A 21 -6.80 -0.17 2.21
CA ASN A 21 -6.69 0.42 0.88
C ASN A 21 -6.36 -0.59 -0.23
N ASN A 22 -6.19 -1.87 0.10
CA ASN A 22 -5.91 -2.91 -0.88
C ASN A 22 -7.03 -3.04 -1.92
N VAL A 23 -6.64 -3.43 -3.14
CA VAL A 23 -7.57 -3.72 -4.24
C VAL A 23 -8.47 -4.89 -3.85
N ILE A 24 -9.73 -4.83 -4.29
CA ILE A 24 -10.69 -5.90 -4.09
C ILE A 24 -10.44 -6.96 -5.17
N GLU A 25 -9.98 -8.15 -4.76
CA GLU A 25 -9.84 -9.30 -5.66
C GLU A 25 -11.14 -10.09 -5.78
N ASN A 26 -11.75 -10.39 -4.63
CA ASN A 26 -13.04 -11.05 -4.51
C ASN A 26 -13.83 -10.38 -3.37
N CYS A 27 -15.15 -10.27 -3.50
CA CYS A 27 -15.98 -9.59 -2.52
C CYS A 27 -17.24 -10.39 -2.16
N THR A 28 -17.14 -11.17 -1.09
CA THR A 28 -18.24 -12.00 -0.56
C THR A 28 -19.47 -11.18 -0.19
N LEU A 29 -19.29 -9.96 0.30
CA LEU A 29 -20.37 -9.12 0.85
C LEU A 29 -20.84 -8.00 -0.10
N CYS A 30 -20.29 -7.89 -1.31
CA CYS A 30 -20.63 -6.78 -2.22
C CYS A 30 -22.09 -6.79 -2.70
N THR A 31 -22.73 -7.97 -2.73
CA THR A 31 -24.14 -8.11 -3.11
C THR A 31 -25.08 -7.33 -2.19
N TYR A 32 -24.72 -7.13 -0.92
CA TYR A 32 -25.49 -6.31 0.01
C TYR A 32 -25.50 -4.82 -0.38
N CYS A 33 -24.44 -4.34 -1.02
CA CYS A 33 -24.40 -2.98 -1.60
C CYS A 33 -25.28 -2.88 -2.86
N ASP A 34 -25.37 -3.95 -3.66
CA ASP A 34 -26.19 -3.97 -4.89
C ASP A 34 -27.69 -3.92 -4.62
N GLN A 35 -28.12 -4.48 -3.49
CA GLN A 35 -29.52 -4.53 -3.07
C GLN A 35 -30.08 -3.17 -2.62
N HIS A 36 -29.24 -2.13 -2.52
CA HIS A 36 -29.66 -0.81 -2.05
C HIS A 36 -29.77 0.19 -3.20
N ASN A 37 -31.00 0.61 -3.52
CA ASN A 37 -31.28 1.54 -4.65
C ASN A 37 -30.49 2.85 -4.58
N TYR A 38 -30.15 3.32 -3.37
CA TYR A 38 -29.33 4.52 -3.17
C TYR A 38 -27.95 4.42 -3.85
N PHE A 39 -27.30 3.25 -3.74
CA PHE A 39 -25.99 3.03 -4.37
C PHE A 39 -26.07 2.83 -5.88
N PHE A 40 -27.22 2.37 -6.40
CA PHE A 40 -27.43 2.27 -7.84
C PHE A 40 -27.33 3.64 -8.53
N GLN A 41 -27.86 4.68 -7.89
CA GLN A 41 -27.86 6.05 -8.42
C GLN A 41 -26.54 6.80 -8.20
N ASN A 42 -25.62 6.26 -7.39
CA ASN A 42 -24.37 6.92 -7.06
C ASN A 42 -23.17 5.96 -7.15
N TYR A 43 -22.52 5.96 -8.31
CA TYR A 43 -21.39 5.08 -8.59
C TYR A 43 -20.22 5.25 -7.59
N GLY A 44 -19.91 6.48 -7.19
CA GLY A 44 -18.84 6.75 -6.22
C GLY A 44 -19.13 6.09 -4.86
N LEU A 45 -20.36 6.21 -4.39
CA LEU A 45 -20.78 5.53 -3.17
C LEU A 45 -20.87 4.02 -3.31
N LYS A 46 -21.28 3.52 -4.48
CA LYS A 46 -21.30 2.09 -4.73
C LYS A 46 -19.90 1.49 -4.59
N VAL A 47 -18.90 2.13 -5.19
CA VAL A 47 -17.49 1.75 -5.07
C VAL A 47 -17.02 1.85 -3.62
N LEU A 48 -17.40 2.91 -2.90
CA LEU A 48 -17.08 3.04 -1.48
C LEU A 48 -17.73 1.93 -0.63
N CYS A 49 -18.99 1.58 -0.90
CA CYS A 49 -19.69 0.49 -0.23
C CYS A 49 -19.00 -0.85 -0.45
N TYR A 50 -18.59 -1.16 -1.69
CA TYR A 50 -17.84 -2.37 -1.98
C TYR A 50 -16.53 -2.46 -1.19
N ARG A 51 -15.75 -1.37 -1.13
CA ARG A 51 -14.52 -1.34 -0.34
C ARG A 51 -14.81 -1.50 1.16
N PHE A 52 -15.86 -0.84 1.65
CA PHE A 52 -16.30 -0.93 3.04
C PHE A 52 -16.70 -2.35 3.44
N VAL A 53 -17.59 -3.01 2.70
CA VAL A 53 -18.02 -4.39 3.02
C VAL A 53 -16.91 -5.42 2.81
N ASN A 54 -15.99 -5.17 1.87
CA ASN A 54 -14.79 -5.99 1.72
C ASN A 54 -13.86 -5.88 2.94
N ASN A 55 -13.66 -4.67 3.47
CA ASN A 55 -12.85 -4.48 4.67
C ASN A 55 -13.54 -5.04 5.93
N LEU A 56 -14.87 -4.97 6.02
CA LEU A 56 -15.64 -5.70 7.04
C LEU A 56 -15.39 -7.21 6.97
N TRP A 57 -15.39 -7.79 5.78
CA TRP A 57 -15.11 -9.21 5.58
C TRP A 57 -13.69 -9.60 6.01
N LYS A 58 -12.68 -8.74 5.73
CA LYS A 58 -11.32 -8.94 6.23
C LYS A 58 -11.28 -8.98 7.75
N ILE A 59 -11.89 -7.99 8.42
CA ILE A 59 -11.96 -7.94 9.89
C ILE A 59 -12.62 -9.20 10.45
N TYR A 60 -13.70 -9.69 9.83
CA TYR A 60 -14.36 -10.92 10.25
C TYR A 60 -13.43 -12.15 10.16
N ASN A 61 -12.67 -12.30 9.08
CA ASN A 61 -11.77 -13.43 8.88
C ASN A 61 -10.52 -13.35 9.75
N ASP A 62 -9.99 -12.14 9.94
CA ASP A 62 -8.81 -11.87 10.76
C ASP A 62 -9.19 -11.62 12.23
N PHE A 63 -10.41 -11.95 12.63
CA PHE A 63 -10.90 -11.78 13.98
C PHE A 63 -10.07 -12.65 14.93
N ILE A 64 -9.42 -12.01 15.89
CA ILE A 64 -8.57 -12.68 16.88
C ILE A 64 -9.24 -12.71 18.25
N ASN A 65 -8.79 -13.58 19.14
CA ASN A 65 -9.23 -13.60 20.55
C ASN A 65 -8.55 -12.46 21.36
N ASN A 66 -8.66 -11.23 20.86
CA ASN A 66 -8.18 -10.02 21.51
C ASN A 66 -9.17 -8.88 21.22
N GLU A 67 -10.06 -8.63 22.18
CA GLU A 67 -11.12 -7.62 22.09
C GLU A 67 -10.57 -6.23 21.77
N MET A 68 -9.48 -5.83 22.43
CA MET A 68 -8.82 -4.53 22.25
C MET A 68 -8.36 -4.28 20.81
N ILE A 69 -7.76 -5.27 20.18
CA ILE A 69 -7.29 -5.15 18.79
C ILE A 69 -8.47 -5.17 17.82
N ASN A 70 -9.51 -5.97 18.08
CA ASN A 70 -10.70 -5.99 17.23
C ASN A 70 -11.45 -4.65 17.29
N ASP A 71 -11.64 -4.10 18.48
CA ASP A 71 -12.27 -2.79 18.69
C ASP A 71 -11.50 -1.67 17.99
N LYS A 72 -10.17 -1.70 18.08
CA LYS A 72 -9.31 -0.78 17.33
C LYS A 72 -9.54 -0.90 15.83
N ARG A 73 -9.43 -2.11 15.27
CA ARG A 73 -9.60 -2.36 13.84
C ARG A 73 -10.97 -1.89 13.34
N CYS A 74 -12.00 -2.06 14.16
CA CYS A 74 -13.33 -1.56 13.88
C CYS A 74 -13.38 -0.03 13.88
N ASN A 75 -12.84 0.66 14.88
CA ASN A 75 -12.74 2.11 14.89
C ASN A 75 -11.93 2.65 13.69
N ASP A 76 -10.82 1.98 13.36
CA ASP A 76 -9.97 2.31 12.19
C ASP A 76 -10.74 2.19 10.87
N LEU A 77 -11.54 1.13 10.70
CA LEU A 77 -12.42 0.98 9.54
C LEU A 77 -13.47 2.09 9.47
N ILE A 78 -14.11 2.44 10.60
CA ILE A 78 -15.10 3.51 10.65
C ILE A 78 -14.47 4.86 10.30
N TYR A 79 -13.30 5.16 10.86
CA TYR A 79 -12.54 6.37 10.51
C TYR A 79 -12.19 6.40 9.02
N TRP A 80 -11.62 5.31 8.50
CA TRP A 80 -11.26 5.19 7.10
C TRP A 80 -12.47 5.38 6.19
N TRP A 81 -13.63 4.82 6.57
CA TRP A 81 -14.86 4.97 5.83
C TRP A 81 -15.33 6.42 5.81
N TYR A 82 -15.34 7.12 6.96
CA TYR A 82 -15.68 8.53 7.01
C TYR A 82 -14.73 9.42 6.19
N ASP A 83 -13.43 9.15 6.27
CA ASP A 83 -12.41 9.90 5.53
C ASP A 83 -12.63 9.75 4.01
N ASN A 84 -12.83 8.51 3.54
CA ASN A 84 -13.13 8.25 2.12
C ASN A 84 -14.49 8.80 1.70
N LEU A 85 -15.50 8.75 2.57
CA LEU A 85 -16.81 9.33 2.32
C LEU A 85 -16.70 10.84 2.13
N TYR A 86 -15.93 11.51 3.00
CA TYR A 86 -15.67 12.94 2.92
C TYR A 86 -14.98 13.32 1.60
N TYR A 87 -13.93 12.58 1.19
CA TYR A 87 -13.26 12.84 -0.10
C TYR A 87 -14.15 12.59 -1.31
N THR A 88 -15.02 11.58 -1.23
CA THR A 88 -15.98 11.26 -2.30
C THR A 88 -17.01 12.39 -2.48
N TYR A 89 -17.37 13.10 -1.41
CA TYR A 89 -18.47 14.08 -1.43
C TYR A 89 -18.10 15.56 -1.40
N LYS A 90 -17.00 15.93 -0.75
CA LYS A 90 -16.61 17.35 -0.62
C LYS A 90 -16.30 18.02 -1.98
N LYS A 91 -16.14 17.24 -3.05
CA LYS A 91 -15.81 17.75 -4.39
C LYS A 91 -17.03 18.11 -5.25
N GLY A 92 -18.27 17.97 -4.77
CA GLY A 92 -19.42 18.06 -5.68
C GLY A 92 -20.76 18.59 -5.17
N HIS A 93 -21.26 18.27 -3.97
CA HIS A 93 -22.63 18.64 -3.59
C HIS A 93 -22.87 18.60 -2.08
N SER A 94 -23.84 19.41 -1.60
CA SER A 94 -24.42 19.33 -0.26
C SER A 94 -25.41 18.15 -0.17
N SER A 95 -24.89 16.92 -0.20
CA SER A 95 -25.70 15.74 0.14
C SER A 95 -25.92 15.68 1.65
N ASN A 96 -27.06 15.14 2.09
CA ASN A 96 -27.30 14.85 3.49
C ASN A 96 -26.37 13.70 3.94
N ILE A 97 -25.24 14.04 4.58
CA ILE A 97 -24.25 13.07 5.08
C ILE A 97 -24.87 12.04 6.02
N GLU A 98 -25.90 12.45 6.77
CA GLU A 98 -26.63 11.58 7.69
C GLU A 98 -27.40 10.48 6.95
N GLU A 99 -28.07 10.83 5.84
CA GLU A 99 -28.78 9.87 4.99
C GLU A 99 -27.81 8.82 4.41
N ILE A 100 -26.63 9.26 3.97
CA ILE A 100 -25.60 8.35 3.46
C ILE A 100 -25.11 7.44 4.59
N VAL A 101 -24.78 7.99 5.75
CA VAL A 101 -24.35 7.22 6.92
C VAL A 101 -25.42 6.16 7.28
N ASN A 102 -26.69 6.52 7.28
CA ASN A 102 -27.79 5.59 7.55
C ASN A 102 -27.89 4.50 6.48
N THR A 103 -27.68 4.82 5.21
CA THR A 103 -27.63 3.83 4.11
C THR A 103 -26.54 2.76 4.35
N PHE A 104 -25.35 3.16 4.79
CA PHE A 104 -24.28 2.20 5.13
C PHE A 104 -24.63 1.36 6.37
N LYS A 105 -25.28 1.96 7.38
CA LYS A 105 -25.77 1.21 8.56
C LYS A 105 -26.80 0.15 8.17
N GLU A 106 -27.69 0.45 7.24
CA GLU A 106 -28.67 -0.51 6.73
C GLU A 106 -28.02 -1.69 6.01
N VAL A 107 -26.99 -1.43 5.18
CA VAL A 107 -26.18 -2.51 4.57
C VAL A 107 -25.52 -3.37 5.64
N TRP A 108 -24.87 -2.75 6.63
CA TRP A 108 -24.26 -3.48 7.74
C TRP A 108 -25.28 -4.34 8.51
N LYS A 109 -26.47 -3.80 8.79
CA LYS A 109 -27.55 -4.52 9.48
C LYS A 109 -28.02 -5.73 8.67
N LYS A 110 -28.22 -5.59 7.36
CA LYS A 110 -28.59 -6.73 6.49
C LYS A 110 -27.53 -7.83 6.46
N ILE A 111 -26.25 -7.46 6.52
CA ILE A 111 -25.15 -8.43 6.60
C ILE A 111 -25.24 -9.21 7.92
N THR A 112 -25.47 -8.53 9.04
CA THR A 112 -25.49 -9.15 10.38
C THR A 112 -26.78 -9.90 10.72
N GLU A 113 -27.88 -9.62 10.02
CA GLU A 113 -29.12 -10.42 10.08
C GLU A 113 -28.98 -11.79 9.39
N SER A 114 -27.93 -11.99 8.58
CA SER A 114 -27.61 -13.29 7.98
C SER A 114 -27.10 -14.25 9.05
N SER A 115 -27.78 -15.40 9.24
CA SER A 115 -27.47 -16.39 10.29
C SER A 115 -26.07 -17.01 10.22
N VAL A 116 -25.35 -16.80 9.12
CA VAL A 116 -23.98 -17.32 8.91
C VAL A 116 -22.92 -16.40 9.52
N ILE A 117 -23.23 -15.13 9.77
CA ILE A 117 -22.22 -14.12 10.09
C ILE A 117 -22.50 -13.51 11.47
N SER A 118 -21.56 -13.73 12.41
CA SER A 118 -21.65 -13.13 13.75
C SER A 118 -21.46 -11.61 13.70
N ALA A 119 -22.45 -10.87 14.19
CA ALA A 119 -22.41 -9.42 14.31
C ALA A 119 -21.25 -8.93 15.18
N ASP A 120 -20.93 -9.65 16.26
CA ASP A 120 -19.85 -9.28 17.19
C ASP A 120 -18.48 -9.27 16.49
N LYS A 121 -18.30 -10.13 15.48
CA LYS A 121 -17.11 -10.17 14.62
C LYS A 121 -17.10 -9.11 13.51
N LEU A 122 -18.22 -8.40 13.32
CA LEU A 122 -18.41 -7.36 12.33
C LEU A 122 -18.60 -5.98 12.99
N CYS A 123 -17.80 -5.67 14.01
CA CYS A 123 -17.77 -4.32 14.57
C CYS A 123 -19.08 -3.82 15.17
N LYS A 124 -19.93 -4.73 15.68
CA LYS A 124 -21.23 -4.39 16.28
C LYS A 124 -21.16 -3.24 17.28
N LYS A 125 -20.21 -3.28 18.23
CA LYS A 125 -20.01 -2.21 19.23
C LYS A 125 -19.82 -0.83 18.57
N SER A 126 -19.03 -0.77 17.50
CA SER A 126 -18.78 0.46 16.75
C SER A 126 -20.00 0.95 15.95
N PHE A 127 -20.87 0.05 15.46
CA PHE A 127 -22.09 0.43 14.74
C PHE A 127 -23.24 0.82 15.67
N GLU A 128 -23.38 0.14 16.82
CA GLU A 128 -24.36 0.46 17.85
C GLU A 128 -24.06 1.80 18.54
N SER A 129 -22.77 2.14 18.70
CA SER A 129 -22.30 3.41 19.26
C SER A 129 -21.40 4.14 18.26
N LEU A 130 -21.96 4.50 17.11
CA LEU A 130 -21.20 5.16 16.04
C LEU A 130 -20.74 6.56 16.48
N LEU A 131 -19.43 6.70 16.68
CA LEU A 131 -18.78 7.96 17.02
C LEU A 131 -18.80 8.94 15.84
N SER A 132 -18.72 10.24 16.13
CA SER A 132 -18.54 11.26 15.09
C SER A 132 -17.19 11.11 14.38
N PHE A 133 -17.06 11.63 13.16
CA PHE A 133 -15.78 11.59 12.42
C PHE A 133 -14.60 12.14 13.24
N ALA A 134 -14.81 13.24 13.97
CA ALA A 134 -13.78 13.85 14.80
C ALA A 134 -13.38 12.94 15.98
N GLU A 135 -14.34 12.29 16.61
CA GLU A 135 -14.09 11.34 17.71
C GLU A 135 -13.39 10.08 17.22
N CYS A 136 -13.83 9.50 16.10
CA CYS A 136 -13.15 8.38 15.44
C CYS A 136 -11.69 8.71 15.13
N LYS A 137 -11.43 9.92 14.63
CA LYS A 137 -10.06 10.39 14.32
C LYS A 137 -9.19 10.46 15.56
N ILE A 138 -9.71 11.02 16.66
CA ILE A 138 -8.98 11.09 17.93
C ILE A 138 -8.71 9.67 18.43
N SER A 139 -9.75 8.83 18.46
CA SER A 139 -9.64 7.46 18.95
C SER A 139 -8.68 6.61 18.12
N LYS A 140 -8.67 6.80 16.80
CA LYS A 140 -7.69 6.19 15.90
C LYS A 140 -6.27 6.58 16.28
N ASN A 141 -5.96 7.89 16.32
CA ASN A 141 -4.60 8.35 16.60
C ASN A 141 -4.09 7.83 17.96
N VAL A 142 -4.97 7.82 18.97
CA VAL A 142 -4.67 7.33 20.32
C VAL A 142 -4.44 5.81 20.31
N SER A 143 -5.36 5.02 19.76
CA SER A 143 -5.24 3.56 19.72
C SER A 143 -4.09 3.09 18.83
N ASP A 144 -3.78 3.77 17.73
CA ASP A 144 -2.58 3.55 16.92
C ASP A 144 -1.32 3.76 17.74
N TYR A 145 -1.27 4.84 18.53
CA TYR A 145 -0.17 5.08 19.46
C TYR A 145 -0.04 3.95 20.49
N CYS A 146 -1.14 3.54 21.10
CA CYS A 146 -1.14 2.46 22.10
C CYS A 146 -0.58 1.16 21.55
N GLU A 147 -1.07 0.71 20.39
CA GLU A 147 -0.63 -0.51 19.72
C GLU A 147 0.83 -0.41 19.27
N ASN A 148 1.22 0.73 18.69
CA ASN A 148 2.58 0.94 18.23
C ASN A 148 3.57 1.02 19.40
N TYR A 149 3.19 1.58 20.55
CA TYR A 149 4.04 1.62 21.73
C TYR A 149 4.39 0.21 22.22
N GLU A 150 3.41 -0.69 22.32
CA GLU A 150 3.64 -2.09 22.68
C GLU A 150 4.53 -2.80 21.65
N PHE A 151 4.28 -2.56 20.37
CA PHE A 151 5.13 -3.06 19.28
C PHE A 151 6.58 -2.59 19.42
N ILE A 152 6.81 -1.29 19.63
CA ILE A 152 8.15 -0.70 19.80
C ILE A 152 8.82 -1.28 21.05
N GLN A 153 8.10 -1.36 22.17
CA GLN A 153 8.63 -1.92 23.41
C GLN A 153 9.12 -3.35 23.22
N ASN A 154 8.38 -4.17 22.47
CA ASN A 154 8.78 -5.54 22.18
C ASN A 154 9.97 -5.60 21.21
N LYS A 155 9.97 -4.75 20.17
CA LYS A 155 11.05 -4.65 19.20
C LYS A 155 12.38 -4.21 19.82
N LEU A 156 12.35 -3.26 20.76
CA LEU A 156 13.56 -2.79 21.44
C LEU A 156 14.29 -3.89 22.24
N LYS A 157 13.57 -4.93 22.69
CA LYS A 157 14.16 -6.11 23.37
C LYS A 157 14.99 -6.99 22.43
N GLU A 158 14.78 -6.92 21.11
CA GLU A 158 15.49 -7.74 20.13
C GLU A 158 16.92 -7.21 19.90
N GLU A 159 17.95 -8.06 19.96
CA GLU A 159 19.35 -7.62 19.89
C GLU A 159 19.70 -6.84 18.61
N LYS A 160 19.17 -7.26 17.46
CA LYS A 160 19.48 -6.69 16.14
C LYS A 160 18.72 -5.41 15.81
N GLU A 161 17.73 -5.06 16.60
CA GLU A 161 16.86 -3.91 16.33
C GLU A 161 17.50 -2.61 16.81
N ASN A 162 17.33 -1.53 16.04
CA ASN A 162 17.82 -0.20 16.38
C ASN A 162 16.66 0.77 16.69
N CYS A 163 16.95 1.86 17.41
CA CYS A 163 15.92 2.83 17.80
C CYS A 163 15.74 3.98 16.79
N THR A 164 16.28 3.92 15.57
CA THR A 164 16.26 5.06 14.64
C THR A 164 14.84 5.51 14.31
N GLY A 165 13.99 4.60 13.81
CA GLY A 165 12.60 4.92 13.48
C GLY A 165 11.73 5.14 14.72
N PHE A 166 11.97 4.36 15.78
CA PHE A 166 11.23 4.45 17.04
C PHE A 166 11.46 5.79 17.75
N TYR A 167 12.69 6.30 17.73
CA TYR A 167 13.04 7.58 18.35
C TYR A 167 12.21 8.74 17.78
N TYR A 168 12.12 8.84 16.44
CA TYR A 168 11.32 9.88 15.80
C TYR A 168 9.84 9.71 16.10
N TYR A 169 9.32 8.49 15.96
CA TYR A 169 7.91 8.21 16.25
C TYR A 169 7.52 8.58 17.69
N LEU A 170 8.32 8.15 18.68
CA LEU A 170 8.08 8.43 20.09
C LEU A 170 8.15 9.94 20.37
N THR A 171 9.15 10.64 19.82
CA THR A 171 9.33 12.08 19.99
C THR A 171 8.18 12.88 19.37
N GLU A 172 7.72 12.49 18.17
CA GLU A 172 6.60 13.14 17.49
C GLU A 172 5.26 12.94 18.22
N ASN A 173 5.09 11.80 18.91
CA ASN A 173 3.86 11.48 19.64
C ASN A 173 3.89 11.91 21.12
N SER A 174 4.95 12.59 21.59
CA SER A 174 5.02 13.13 22.96
C SER A 174 3.85 14.05 23.30
N GLU A 175 3.52 14.98 22.40
CA GLU A 175 2.42 15.91 22.63
C GLU A 175 1.05 15.20 22.62
N LEU A 176 0.86 14.22 21.72
CA LEU A 176 -0.34 13.38 21.70
C LEU A 176 -0.50 12.63 23.03
N TYR A 177 0.61 12.10 23.56
CA TYR A 177 0.60 11.41 24.84
C TYR A 177 0.22 12.34 25.99
N GLU A 178 0.93 13.46 26.16
CA GLU A 178 0.70 14.40 27.25
C GLU A 178 -0.71 14.99 27.25
N LYS A 179 -1.23 15.34 26.06
CA LYS A 179 -2.52 16.00 25.95
C LYS A 179 -3.71 15.05 26.02
N THR A 180 -3.56 13.84 25.50
CA THR A 180 -4.69 12.94 25.24
C THR A 180 -4.49 11.55 25.83
N VAL A 181 -3.41 10.84 25.51
CA VAL A 181 -3.24 9.43 25.91
C VAL A 181 -3.04 9.28 27.43
N SER A 182 -2.26 10.14 28.06
CA SER A 182 -2.03 10.11 29.52
C SER A 182 -3.32 10.24 30.32
N LYS A 183 -4.36 10.83 29.71
CA LYS A 183 -5.69 11.05 30.29
C LYS A 183 -6.72 10.02 29.83
N CYS A 184 -6.29 8.90 29.22
CA CYS A 184 -7.21 7.79 28.95
C CYS A 184 -7.99 7.47 30.22
N HIS A 185 -9.31 7.31 30.08
CA HIS A 185 -10.22 6.96 31.17
C HIS A 185 -10.48 8.07 32.20
N GLU A 186 -9.87 9.25 32.06
CA GLU A 186 -10.27 10.44 32.80
C GLU A 186 -11.57 11.03 32.21
N ASN A 187 -12.47 11.50 33.07
CA ASN A 187 -13.68 12.26 32.69
C ASN A 187 -14.67 11.53 31.75
N GLY A 188 -14.66 10.19 31.76
CA GLY A 188 -15.64 9.37 31.04
C GLY A 188 -15.49 9.36 29.50
N LYS A 189 -14.43 9.97 28.96
CA LYS A 189 -14.14 9.96 27.52
C LYS A 189 -13.17 8.82 27.19
N ASN A 190 -13.68 7.73 26.64
CA ASN A 190 -12.88 6.55 26.30
C ASN A 190 -12.29 6.62 24.88
N TYR A 191 -11.39 7.58 24.62
CA TYR A 191 -10.69 7.65 23.31
C TYR A 191 -9.73 6.49 23.08
N CYS A 192 -9.37 5.78 24.15
CA CYS A 192 -8.37 4.72 24.14
C CYS A 192 -8.98 3.34 23.90
N LEU A 193 -10.29 3.30 23.58
CA LEU A 193 -11.03 2.07 23.37
C LEU A 193 -10.79 1.12 24.55
N ASP A 194 -10.47 -0.14 24.29
CA ASP A 194 -10.23 -1.11 25.36
C ASP A 194 -8.75 -1.21 25.78
N PHE A 195 -7.88 -0.27 25.36
CA PHE A 195 -6.49 -0.20 25.83
C PHE A 195 -6.42 0.34 27.27
N LYS A 196 -6.49 -0.57 28.25
CA LYS A 196 -6.54 -0.24 29.68
C LYS A 196 -5.27 0.46 30.17
N ASP A 197 -4.09 -0.04 29.80
CA ASP A 197 -2.80 0.45 30.32
C ASP A 197 -2.19 1.59 29.48
N CYS A 198 -2.85 2.03 28.41
CA CYS A 198 -2.23 2.97 27.48
C CYS A 198 -1.92 4.34 28.10
N HIS A 199 -2.62 4.77 29.14
CA HIS A 199 -2.28 5.96 29.92
C HIS A 199 -0.88 5.91 30.55
N LYS A 200 -0.28 4.72 30.70
CA LYS A 200 1.07 4.52 31.26
C LYS A 200 2.15 4.53 30.18
N TYR A 201 1.77 4.55 28.90
CA TYR A 201 2.70 4.39 27.77
C TYR A 201 3.41 5.71 27.48
N SER A 202 4.20 6.21 28.43
CA SER A 202 4.97 7.43 28.25
C SER A 202 6.09 7.22 27.22
N PRO A 203 6.20 8.04 26.17
CA PRO A 203 7.32 7.99 25.23
C PRO A 203 8.68 8.06 25.93
N GLU A 204 8.78 8.86 27.00
CA GLU A 204 10.00 9.04 27.78
C GLU A 204 10.51 7.72 28.38
N SER A 205 9.60 6.79 28.69
CA SER A 205 9.95 5.49 29.24
C SER A 205 10.75 4.66 28.23
N LEU A 206 10.38 4.67 26.95
CA LEU A 206 11.11 3.95 25.89
C LEU A 206 12.30 4.76 25.35
N LEU A 207 12.21 6.09 25.35
CA LEU A 207 13.33 6.95 24.95
C LEU A 207 14.56 6.85 25.89
N LYS A 208 14.37 6.35 27.12
CA LYS A 208 15.45 6.03 28.06
C LYS A 208 16.16 4.70 27.76
N ASP A 209 15.67 3.92 26.80
CA ASP A 209 16.38 2.72 26.35
C ASP A 209 17.76 3.11 25.78
N LYS A 210 18.78 2.30 26.07
CA LYS A 210 20.17 2.57 25.65
C LYS A 210 20.29 2.84 24.15
N LYS A 211 19.58 2.06 23.31
CA LYS A 211 19.60 2.20 21.84
C LYS A 211 19.01 3.55 21.41
N CYS A 212 18.01 4.04 22.13
CA CYS A 212 17.38 5.33 21.87
C CYS A 212 18.23 6.50 22.37
N ILE A 213 18.95 6.33 23.48
CA ILE A 213 19.93 7.32 23.98
C ILE A 213 21.06 7.51 22.96
N GLU A 214 21.61 6.42 22.42
CA GLU A 214 22.64 6.46 21.37
C GLU A 214 22.13 7.21 20.13
N LYS A 215 20.89 6.93 19.70
CA LYS A 215 20.26 7.68 18.59
C LYS A 215 20.09 9.17 18.90
N LYS A 216 19.65 9.52 20.12
CA LYS A 216 19.50 10.92 20.55
C LYS A 216 20.82 11.68 20.50
N GLN A 217 21.92 11.05 20.93
CA GLN A 217 23.26 11.64 20.85
C GLN A 217 23.65 11.89 19.40
N SER A 218 23.48 10.89 18.52
CA SER A 218 23.74 11.03 17.08
C SER A 218 22.93 12.18 16.44
N GLU A 219 21.67 12.37 16.81
CA GLU A 219 20.87 13.51 16.33
C GLU A 219 21.40 14.85 16.83
N THR A 220 21.86 14.90 18.09
CA THR A 220 22.43 16.11 18.69
C THR A 220 23.74 16.48 18.00
N ASP A 221 24.60 15.51 17.74
CA ASP A 221 25.86 15.71 17.02
C ASP A 221 25.61 16.20 15.59
N LEU A 222 24.63 15.60 14.88
CA LEU A 222 24.23 16.05 13.56
C LEU A 222 23.70 17.49 13.56
N ALA A 223 22.88 17.86 14.54
CA ALA A 223 22.37 19.22 14.68
C ALA A 223 23.50 20.23 14.95
N ASN A 224 24.45 19.89 15.83
CA ASN A 224 25.62 20.72 16.11
C ASN A 224 26.49 20.92 14.86
N LEU A 225 26.70 19.86 14.07
CA LEU A 225 27.43 19.94 12.80
C LEU A 225 26.71 20.83 11.77
N GLN A 226 25.38 20.73 11.69
CA GLN A 226 24.57 21.60 10.83
C GLN A 226 24.63 23.07 11.28
N GLU A 227 24.62 23.33 12.58
CA GLU A 227 24.76 24.69 13.11
C GLU A 227 26.16 25.27 12.82
N LEU A 228 27.22 24.47 12.98
CA LEU A 228 28.59 24.85 12.61
C LEU A 228 28.73 25.11 11.11
N ALA A 229 28.11 24.28 10.27
CA ALA A 229 28.08 24.48 8.82
C ALA A 229 27.29 25.74 8.43
N GLY A 230 26.16 26.01 9.08
CA GLY A 230 25.36 27.22 8.85
C GLY A 230 26.04 28.51 9.34
N LYS A 231 26.91 28.41 10.35
CA LYS A 231 27.75 29.52 10.83
C LYS A 231 29.04 29.71 10.03
N SER A 232 29.45 28.69 9.27
CA SER A 232 30.60 28.78 8.38
C SER A 232 30.19 29.58 7.15
N THR A 233 30.56 30.86 7.10
CA THR A 233 30.56 31.61 5.83
C THR A 233 31.47 30.86 4.86
N LEU A 234 30.87 30.25 3.84
CA LEU A 234 31.52 29.42 2.83
C LEU A 234 32.37 30.24 1.83
N CYS A 235 33.03 31.32 2.27
CA CYS A 235 33.92 32.07 1.38
C CYS A 235 35.12 32.69 2.13
N PRO A 236 36.34 32.48 1.61
CA PRO A 236 37.49 33.32 1.91
C PRO A 236 37.19 34.79 1.50
N PRO A 237 37.83 35.79 2.13
CA PRO A 237 37.55 37.22 1.93
C PRO A 237 37.91 37.80 0.54
N GLU A 238 38.04 36.98 -0.50
CA GLU A 238 38.53 37.38 -1.83
C GLU A 238 37.58 37.07 -3.00
N PHE A 239 36.42 36.43 -2.76
CA PHE A 239 35.45 36.11 -3.81
C PHE A 239 34.05 36.65 -3.51
N THR A 240 33.40 37.29 -4.49
CA THR A 240 32.00 37.73 -4.38
C THR A 240 31.07 36.53 -4.44
N CYS A 241 30.33 36.27 -3.36
CA CYS A 241 29.37 35.19 -3.29
C CYS A 241 28.17 35.51 -4.20
N MET A 242 27.77 34.53 -5.02
CA MET A 242 26.54 34.59 -5.77
C MET A 242 25.40 34.12 -4.87
N GLU A 243 24.33 34.91 -4.77
CA GLU A 243 23.19 34.66 -3.88
C GLU A 243 22.52 33.30 -4.18
N ASP A 244 22.18 32.52 -3.13
CA ASP A 244 21.44 31.25 -3.24
C ASP A 244 20.14 31.37 -4.05
N ALA A 245 19.56 32.58 -4.07
CA ALA A 245 18.39 32.92 -4.87
C ALA A 245 18.59 32.67 -6.38
N PHE A 246 19.82 32.75 -6.89
CA PHE A 246 20.10 32.50 -8.31
C PHE A 246 20.09 31.00 -8.65
N ILE A 247 20.58 30.14 -7.75
CA ILE A 247 20.57 28.68 -7.96
C ILE A 247 19.16 28.11 -7.81
N TYR A 248 18.38 28.57 -6.81
CA TYR A 248 16.98 28.16 -6.67
C TYR A 248 16.12 28.61 -7.85
N ARG A 249 16.38 29.77 -8.44
CA ARG A 249 15.69 30.24 -9.65
C ARG A 249 15.96 29.38 -10.89
N TRP A 250 17.02 28.56 -10.87
CA TRP A 250 17.35 27.63 -11.95
C TRP A 250 16.89 26.17 -11.68
N ILE A 251 16.65 25.81 -10.41
CA ILE A 251 16.25 24.46 -9.99
C ILE A 251 14.99 24.49 -9.12
N THR A 252 13.84 24.87 -9.69
CA THR A 252 12.53 24.57 -9.10
C THR A 252 11.76 23.58 -9.98
N PHE A 253 11.55 22.37 -9.45
CA PHE A 253 10.75 21.30 -10.05
C PHE A 253 9.22 21.58 -9.98
N SER A 254 8.80 22.81 -9.68
CA SER A 254 7.38 23.19 -9.53
C SER A 254 6.87 24.15 -10.61
N ASP A 255 7.65 24.40 -11.65
CA ASP A 255 7.18 25.19 -12.78
C ASP A 255 6.41 24.26 -13.75
N TYR A 256 5.13 24.54 -13.97
CA TYR A 256 4.24 23.80 -14.88
C TYR A 256 4.79 23.75 -16.33
N ARG A 257 5.72 24.65 -16.66
CA ARG A 257 6.47 24.67 -17.91
C ARG A 257 7.31 23.39 -18.11
N PHE A 258 7.84 22.82 -17.03
CA PHE A 258 8.62 21.58 -17.10
C PHE A 258 7.73 20.36 -17.39
N ILE A 259 6.50 20.35 -16.85
CA ILE A 259 5.50 19.32 -17.17
C ILE A 259 5.17 19.35 -18.66
N SER A 260 4.98 20.55 -19.24
CA SER A 260 4.76 20.70 -20.68
C SER A 260 5.94 20.16 -21.50
N LEU A 261 7.18 20.38 -21.07
CA LEU A 261 8.37 19.85 -21.76
C LEU A 261 8.48 18.32 -21.69
N ILE A 262 8.15 17.71 -20.55
CA ILE A 262 8.10 16.25 -20.40
C ILE A 262 7.02 15.66 -21.33
N VAL A 263 5.81 16.23 -21.31
CA VAL A 263 4.69 15.77 -22.15
C VAL A 263 5.03 15.91 -23.63
N LEU A 264 5.62 17.04 -24.05
CA LEU A 264 6.05 17.26 -25.43
C LEU A 264 7.17 16.30 -25.84
N SER A 265 8.10 15.99 -24.93
CA SER A 265 9.18 15.03 -25.18
C SER A 265 8.63 13.62 -25.39
N ILE A 266 7.69 13.18 -24.54
CA ILE A 266 7.01 11.88 -24.69
C ILE A 266 6.21 11.84 -25.99
N TRP A 267 5.50 12.92 -26.32
CA TRP A 267 4.76 13.03 -27.58
C TRP A 267 5.66 12.97 -28.81
N ALA A 268 6.81 13.65 -28.79
CA ALA A 268 7.78 13.61 -29.88
C ALA A 268 8.36 12.20 -30.08
N ILE A 269 8.63 11.48 -28.99
CA ILE A 269 9.09 10.08 -29.04
C ILE A 269 8.01 9.17 -29.64
N LEU A 270 6.76 9.28 -29.17
CA LEU A 270 5.65 8.47 -29.70
C LEU A 270 5.40 8.72 -31.18
N LEU A 271 5.42 9.99 -31.61
CA LEU A 271 5.29 10.34 -33.03
C LEU A 271 6.46 9.80 -33.84
N SER A 272 7.69 9.93 -33.34
CA SER A 272 8.88 9.39 -34.00
C SER A 272 8.79 7.87 -34.17
N LEU A 273 8.36 7.13 -33.13
CA LEU A 273 8.14 5.69 -33.20
C LEU A 273 7.02 5.32 -34.18
N PHE A 274 5.94 6.10 -34.24
CA PHE A 274 4.86 5.90 -35.21
C PHE A 274 5.34 6.12 -36.65
N PHE A 275 6.12 7.17 -36.90
CA PHE A 275 6.73 7.43 -38.20
C PHE A 275 7.71 6.32 -38.58
N LEU A 276 8.59 5.88 -37.65
CA LEU A 276 9.50 4.76 -37.89
C LEU A 276 8.73 3.45 -38.15
N TYR A 277 7.65 3.18 -37.42
CA TYR A 277 6.81 2.01 -37.65
C TYR A 277 6.15 2.03 -39.03
N LYS A 278 5.68 3.20 -39.49
CA LYS A 278 5.00 3.36 -40.78
C LYS A 278 5.94 3.37 -41.99
N PHE A 279 7.14 3.95 -41.83
CA PHE A 279 8.07 4.19 -42.95
C PHE A 279 9.30 3.27 -42.97
N THR A 280 9.50 2.45 -41.93
CA THR A 280 10.56 1.43 -41.91
C THR A 280 9.92 0.06 -42.15
N PRO A 281 10.44 -0.80 -43.04
CA PRO A 281 9.83 -2.09 -43.36
C PRO A 281 10.04 -3.15 -42.26
N PHE A 282 9.93 -2.77 -40.98
CA PHE A 282 10.07 -3.68 -39.84
C PHE A 282 8.88 -4.65 -39.68
N GLY A 283 7.74 -4.39 -40.33
CA GLY A 283 6.61 -5.33 -40.34
C GLY A 283 6.98 -6.71 -40.90
N SER A 284 7.79 -6.76 -41.96
CA SER A 284 8.31 -8.02 -42.52
C SER A 284 9.33 -8.68 -41.58
N PHE A 285 10.18 -7.89 -40.92
CA PHE A 285 11.22 -8.38 -40.03
C PHE A 285 10.67 -9.00 -38.73
N ILE A 286 9.68 -8.35 -38.11
CA ILE A 286 8.99 -8.88 -36.92
C ILE A 286 8.21 -10.14 -37.25
N ASN A 287 7.51 -10.17 -38.40
CA ASN A 287 6.82 -11.37 -38.84
C ASN A 287 7.80 -12.53 -39.06
N ASN A 288 8.99 -12.26 -39.62
CA ASN A 288 10.03 -13.27 -39.83
C ASN A 288 10.63 -13.81 -38.51
N ILE A 289 10.75 -12.96 -37.48
CA ILE A 289 11.16 -13.38 -36.13
C ILE A 289 10.09 -14.24 -35.45
N LEU A 290 8.81 -13.85 -35.56
CA LEU A 290 7.68 -14.65 -35.04
C LEU A 290 7.57 -15.99 -35.77
N HIS A 291 7.76 -16.01 -37.08
CA HIS A 291 7.77 -17.23 -37.88
C HIS A 291 8.94 -18.14 -37.50
N ARG A 292 10.14 -17.59 -37.25
CA ARG A 292 11.29 -18.35 -36.74
C ARG A 292 11.02 -18.96 -35.36
N LYS A 293 10.35 -18.26 -34.44
CA LYS A 293 9.95 -18.82 -33.14
C LYS A 293 8.93 -19.96 -33.27
N ASN A 294 8.00 -19.89 -34.22
CA ASN A 294 7.04 -20.98 -34.47
C ASN A 294 7.68 -22.22 -35.11
N ILE A 295 8.72 -22.05 -35.93
CA ILE A 295 9.48 -23.18 -36.50
C ILE A 295 10.27 -23.91 -35.40
N ILE A 296 10.92 -23.18 -34.49
CA ILE A 296 11.66 -23.78 -33.35
C ILE A 296 10.71 -24.53 -32.40
N ARG A 297 9.48 -24.04 -32.20
CA ARG A 297 8.50 -24.74 -31.35
C ARG A 297 7.94 -26.01 -32.00
N LYS A 298 7.84 -26.05 -33.34
CA LYS A 298 7.44 -27.27 -34.06
C LYS A 298 8.53 -28.33 -34.06
N SER A 299 9.81 -27.97 -34.23
CA SER A 299 10.90 -28.96 -34.22
C SER A 299 11.05 -29.65 -32.86
N ILE A 300 10.83 -28.94 -31.75
CA ILE A 300 10.94 -29.51 -30.39
C ILE A 300 9.77 -30.48 -30.07
N HIS A 301 8.58 -30.25 -30.63
CA HIS A 301 7.44 -31.17 -30.44
C HIS A 301 7.44 -32.37 -31.40
N GLU A 302 8.23 -32.34 -32.48
CA GLU A 302 8.35 -33.44 -33.44
C GLU A 302 9.47 -34.43 -33.03
N GLU A 303 10.48 -33.98 -32.27
CA GLU A 303 11.50 -34.82 -31.65
C GLU A 303 11.00 -35.58 -30.39
N GLU A 304 10.03 -35.02 -29.65
CA GLU A 304 9.47 -35.66 -28.43
C GLU A 304 8.54 -36.86 -28.72
N PHE A 305 8.03 -36.99 -29.96
CA PHE A 305 7.20 -38.13 -30.39
C PHE A 305 7.97 -39.27 -31.07
N HIS A 306 9.26 -39.07 -31.40
CA HIS A 306 10.07 -40.11 -32.05
C HIS A 306 11.00 -40.89 -31.10
N GLU A 307 11.08 -40.53 -29.82
CA GLU A 307 11.94 -41.20 -28.81
C GLU A 307 11.19 -42.18 -27.88
N LEU A 308 9.88 -42.45 -28.12
CA LEU A 308 9.03 -43.28 -27.24
C LEU A 308 8.45 -44.56 -27.89
N LEU A 309 9.00 -45.02 -29.02
CA LEU A 309 8.58 -46.28 -29.67
C LEU A 309 9.76 -47.20 -30.01
N GLU A 310 10.61 -47.49 -29.04
CA GLU A 310 11.62 -48.54 -29.18
C GLU A 310 11.59 -49.47 -27.95
N SER A 311 10.61 -50.38 -27.95
CA SER A 311 10.58 -51.57 -27.09
C SER A 311 9.54 -52.54 -27.63
N ASP A 312 10.03 -53.56 -28.33
CA ASP A 312 9.66 -54.98 -28.17
C ASP A 312 9.49 -55.74 -29.50
N SER A 313 10.07 -56.94 -29.47
CA SER A 313 9.82 -58.14 -30.28
C SER A 313 10.83 -58.52 -31.39
N GLU A 314 11.67 -59.46 -30.97
CA GLU A 314 11.93 -60.78 -31.57
C GLU A 314 12.88 -60.96 -32.77
N ASP A 315 13.92 -61.74 -32.45
CA ASP A 315 14.76 -62.60 -33.26
C ASP A 315 14.18 -63.09 -34.60
N ALA A 316 14.92 -62.81 -35.69
CA ALA A 316 15.28 -63.81 -36.70
C ALA A 316 16.44 -63.27 -37.56
N PRO A 317 17.56 -64.00 -37.74
CA PRO A 317 18.64 -63.58 -38.64
C PRO A 317 18.35 -64.10 -40.05
N ILE A 318 18.52 -63.32 -41.12
CA ILE A 318 18.91 -63.82 -42.47
C ILE A 318 19.37 -62.66 -43.39
N ASN A 319 20.63 -62.77 -43.78
CA ASN A 319 21.33 -62.47 -45.05
C ASN A 319 21.22 -61.11 -45.78
N PHE A 320 22.41 -60.51 -45.86
CA PHE A 320 22.92 -59.58 -46.87
C PHE A 320 22.63 -60.00 -48.32
N ILE A 321 22.06 -59.08 -49.10
CA ILE A 321 22.35 -58.96 -50.54
C ILE A 321 22.53 -57.46 -50.88
N ASN A 322 23.76 -57.11 -51.25
CA ASN A 322 24.13 -55.83 -51.86
C ASN A 322 23.33 -55.57 -53.15
N ARG A 323 22.64 -54.43 -53.24
CA ARG A 323 22.34 -53.80 -54.53
C ARG A 323 22.61 -52.30 -54.50
N GLU A 324 23.70 -51.97 -55.19
CA GLU A 324 24.14 -50.66 -55.63
C GLU A 324 23.07 -50.07 -56.58
N TYR A 325 22.48 -48.92 -56.25
CA TYR A 325 21.62 -48.19 -57.18
C TYR A 325 22.32 -46.90 -57.62
N ARG A 326 22.65 -46.86 -58.92
CA ARG A 326 23.29 -45.73 -59.60
C ARG A 326 22.27 -44.66 -59.95
N ILE A 327 22.69 -43.42 -59.72
CA ILE A 327 22.01 -42.16 -59.97
C ILE A 327 21.97 -41.87 -61.48
N THR A 328 20.87 -41.31 -61.97
CA THR A 328 20.87 -40.46 -63.17
C THR A 328 20.03 -39.20 -62.93
N TYR A 329 20.69 -38.05 -63.08
CA TYR A 329 20.10 -36.72 -63.14
C TYR A 329 19.39 -36.52 -64.47
N ASN A 330 18.27 -35.81 -64.46
CA ASN A 330 17.85 -35.03 -65.62
C ASN A 330 17.56 -33.59 -65.18
N ARG A 331 18.14 -32.68 -65.96
CA ARG A 331 18.03 -31.23 -65.85
C ARG A 331 17.37 -30.80 -67.15
N ASP A 332 16.28 -30.06 -67.05
CA ASP A 332 15.85 -29.02 -68.00
C ASP A 332 15.17 -27.92 -67.20
#